data_AF-B9GBP2-F1
#
_entry.id   AF-B9GBP2-F1
#
_cell.length_a   1.000
_cell.length_b   1.000
_cell.length_c   1.000
_cell.angle_alpha   90.00
_cell.angle_beta   90.00
_cell.angle_gamma   90.00
#
_symmetry.space_group_name_H-M   'P 1'
#
loop_
_entity.id
_entity.type
_entity.pdbx_description
1 polymer ?
#
loop_
_entity_poly.entity_id
_entity_poly.type
_entity_poly.pdbx_seq_one_letter_code
_entity_poly.pdbx_strand_id
1 'polypeptide(L)'
;MLSRQAIVVVVVFLVLFFVGGGSSRCEAETLETASLHVDYSVARRMPDTLFGLFFEEINHAGSGGLWAELVSNRGFEAGANTSNIDPWSIIGDESSVHVTTDRSSCFSQNPVAVRIEVVCDDCPAGGVGIYNPGFWGMGHGFRKELMYMLLDLKPRFLRFPGGCFVEGNWLKNAFRWKETIGPWEERPGHYGDVWHYWTDDGLGYYELLEDATDSLEFAKGSDKSTWGSVRATMGHPEPFPLKYVALGNEDCAPFKLIYRENYPKFYNAIKEAYPDIQIISNCDGSSGPLDHPADLYDYHIYENASTVFFKKNEFDRTSRNGPKVFVSEYAVNGEDAGNGSLLASLAEAAFLIGLEKNSWNPDAIVFNSWQQYGTPSYWMQTYFRESSGAMIHPIMISSSYSDLLAASAITWQDAENTFLRVKIVNFGPNAVNLTISSSGLQAGVDTAKSTVTVLTSSNLLDENSFSEPNKVVPVASELPNAAEQMQVLHFPYSICSFDLALV
;
A
#
# COMPACT_ATOMS: atom_id res chain seq x y z
N MET A 1 -7.09 -61.67 -30.33
CA MET A 1 -7.63 -60.41 -30.90
C MET A 1 -8.44 -59.73 -29.80
N LEU A 2 -8.28 -58.43 -29.50
CA LEU A 2 -7.31 -57.46 -30.01
C LEU A 2 -6.95 -56.49 -28.88
N SER A 3 -5.68 -56.12 -28.77
CA SER A 3 -5.19 -55.10 -27.85
C SER A 3 -5.77 -53.71 -28.19
N ARG A 4 -5.93 -52.85 -27.18
CA ARG A 4 -5.91 -51.40 -27.34
C ARG A 4 -4.97 -50.81 -26.30
N GLN A 5 -3.90 -50.17 -26.76
CA GLN A 5 -2.98 -49.42 -25.92
C GLN A 5 -3.58 -48.06 -25.56
N ALA A 6 -3.33 -47.59 -24.34
CA ALA A 6 -3.51 -46.17 -24.02
C ALA A 6 -2.30 -45.40 -24.57
N ILE A 7 -2.55 -44.36 -25.36
CA ILE A 7 -1.51 -43.44 -25.83
C ILE A 7 -1.45 -42.28 -24.83
N VAL A 8 -0.31 -42.13 -24.16
CA VAL A 8 -0.02 -40.93 -23.36
C VAL A 8 0.36 -39.82 -24.31
N VAL A 9 -0.42 -38.73 -24.34
CA VAL A 9 -0.11 -37.53 -25.11
C VAL A 9 0.71 -36.58 -24.23
N VAL A 10 2.02 -36.54 -24.47
CA VAL A 10 2.90 -35.52 -23.88
C VAL A 10 2.73 -34.23 -24.70
N VAL A 11 2.15 -33.20 -24.09
CA VAL A 11 2.02 -31.88 -24.71
C VAL A 11 3.31 -31.09 -24.50
N VAL A 12 4.17 -31.07 -25.52
CA VAL A 12 5.37 -30.22 -25.54
C VAL A 12 4.97 -28.85 -26.09
N PHE A 13 5.08 -27.80 -25.27
CA PHE A 13 4.89 -26.41 -25.71
C PHE A 13 6.11 -25.93 -26.52
N LEU A 14 6.12 -26.24 -27.82
CA LEU A 14 6.99 -25.59 -28.79
C LEU A 14 6.33 -24.31 -29.30
N VAL A 15 6.74 -23.16 -28.74
CA VAL A 15 6.32 -21.84 -29.23
C VAL A 15 6.98 -21.57 -30.58
N LEU A 16 6.22 -21.74 -31.66
CA LEU A 16 6.61 -21.42 -33.03
C LEU A 16 5.82 -20.21 -33.51
N PHE A 17 6.52 -19.08 -33.70
CA PHE A 17 5.91 -17.86 -34.23
C PHE A 17 5.55 -18.02 -35.73
N PHE A 18 4.31 -17.65 -36.06
CA PHE A 18 3.87 -17.54 -37.46
C PHE A 18 4.44 -16.27 -38.11
N VAL A 19 5.19 -16.41 -39.20
CA VAL A 19 5.61 -15.29 -40.04
C VAL A 19 4.42 -14.84 -40.90
N GLY A 20 3.61 -13.93 -40.36
CA GLY A 20 2.57 -13.21 -41.10
C GLY A 20 3.21 -12.12 -41.97
N GLY A 21 2.96 -12.16 -43.28
CA GLY A 21 3.56 -11.24 -44.24
C GLY A 21 3.00 -9.81 -44.18
N GLY A 22 3.55 -8.97 -43.30
CA GLY A 22 3.36 -7.52 -43.28
C GLY A 22 4.70 -6.80 -43.26
N SER A 23 4.87 -5.75 -44.07
CA SER A 23 6.15 -5.06 -44.25
C SER A 23 6.43 -4.03 -43.14
N SER A 24 6.44 -4.47 -41.88
CA SER A 24 7.03 -3.74 -40.76
C SER A 24 8.55 -3.89 -40.79
N ARG A 25 9.29 -2.87 -40.32
CA ARG A 25 10.73 -3.04 -40.07
C ARG A 25 10.89 -3.99 -38.89
N CYS A 26 11.58 -5.11 -39.11
CA CYS A 26 12.06 -5.95 -38.02
C CYS A 26 13.28 -5.26 -37.41
N GLU A 27 13.03 -4.43 -36.40
CA GLU A 27 14.10 -4.01 -35.50
C GLU A 27 14.50 -5.23 -34.68
N ALA A 28 15.77 -5.63 -34.77
CA ALA A 28 16.26 -6.76 -34.01
C ALA A 28 16.34 -6.35 -32.53
N GLU A 29 15.63 -7.08 -31.66
CA GLU A 29 15.80 -6.95 -30.21
C GLU A 29 17.28 -7.04 -29.88
N THR A 30 17.83 -5.95 -29.34
CA THR A 30 19.26 -5.90 -29.01
C THR A 30 19.48 -6.75 -27.77
N LEU A 31 20.27 -7.81 -27.89
CA LEU A 31 20.54 -8.75 -26.80
C LEU A 31 21.79 -8.30 -26.04
N GLU A 32 21.60 -7.77 -24.85
CA GLU A 32 22.66 -7.40 -23.93
C GLU A 32 23.20 -8.62 -23.18
N THR A 33 24.36 -8.46 -22.53
CA THR A 33 24.92 -9.50 -21.66
C THR A 33 25.22 -8.95 -20.27
N ALA A 34 24.92 -9.76 -19.26
CA ALA A 34 25.18 -9.42 -17.87
C ALA A 34 25.58 -10.64 -17.05
N SER A 35 26.26 -10.38 -15.94
CA SER A 35 26.47 -11.36 -14.88
C SER A 35 26.04 -10.78 -13.54
N LEU A 36 25.36 -11.60 -12.74
CA LEU A 36 25.02 -11.31 -11.35
C LEU A 36 25.69 -12.37 -10.47
N HIS A 37 26.40 -11.91 -9.44
CA HIS A 37 26.97 -12.76 -8.41
C HIS A 37 26.34 -12.47 -7.06
N VAL A 38 26.00 -13.53 -6.31
CA VAL A 38 25.52 -13.49 -4.92
C VAL A 38 26.59 -14.07 -4.01
N ASP A 39 27.03 -13.31 -3.00
CA ASP A 39 27.84 -13.85 -1.91
C ASP A 39 26.90 -14.39 -0.82
N TYR A 40 26.68 -15.71 -0.82
CA TYR A 40 25.87 -16.38 0.19
C TYR A 40 26.60 -16.50 1.54
N SER A 41 27.94 -16.42 1.55
CA SER A 41 28.77 -16.55 2.76
C SER A 41 28.64 -15.34 3.69
N VAL A 42 28.23 -14.19 3.16
CA VAL A 42 27.92 -12.98 3.91
C VAL A 42 26.41 -12.75 3.91
N ALA A 43 25.83 -12.48 5.08
CA ALA A 43 24.40 -12.22 5.23
C ALA A 43 24.12 -11.19 6.33
N ARG A 44 23.14 -10.31 6.10
CA ARG A 44 22.62 -9.35 7.08
C ARG A 44 21.14 -9.63 7.32
N ARG A 45 20.69 -9.72 8.59
CA ARG A 45 19.26 -9.79 8.87
C ARG A 45 18.60 -8.44 8.59
N MET A 46 17.54 -8.43 7.78
CA MET A 46 16.71 -7.25 7.55
C MET A 46 15.80 -6.96 8.75
N PRO A 47 15.32 -5.71 8.92
CA PRO A 47 14.32 -5.39 9.94
C PRO A 47 13.05 -6.24 9.81
N ASP A 48 12.46 -6.64 10.94
CA ASP A 48 11.14 -7.28 10.99
C ASP A 48 9.99 -6.36 10.59
N THR A 49 10.29 -5.08 10.31
CA THR A 49 9.38 -4.00 9.93
C THR A 49 9.84 -3.31 8.63
N LEU A 50 10.39 -4.07 7.68
CA LEU A 50 10.85 -3.54 6.38
C LEU A 50 9.67 -3.12 5.47
N PHE A 51 8.53 -3.79 5.61
CA PHE A 51 7.35 -3.65 4.76
C PHE A 51 6.11 -3.40 5.63
N GLY A 52 5.21 -2.50 5.22
CA GLY A 52 3.97 -2.19 5.94
C GLY A 52 2.87 -1.73 5.01
N LEU A 53 1.91 -0.98 5.54
CA LEU A 53 0.92 -0.23 4.78
C LEU A 53 0.97 1.23 5.19
N PHE A 54 0.63 2.12 4.27
CA PHE A 54 0.11 3.45 4.59
C PHE A 54 -1.36 3.47 4.15
N PHE A 55 -2.20 4.11 4.96
CA PHE A 55 -3.58 4.43 4.65
C PHE A 55 -3.83 5.92 4.94
N GLU A 56 -4.33 6.61 3.93
CA GLU A 56 -4.99 7.92 4.02
C GLU A 56 -6.43 7.77 3.50
N GLU A 57 -7.36 8.52 4.08
CA GLU A 57 -8.72 8.61 3.55
C GLU A 57 -8.72 9.53 2.32
N ILE A 58 -8.33 8.99 1.16
CA ILE A 58 -8.41 9.61 -0.17
C ILE A 58 -9.53 8.95 -0.97
N ASN A 59 -10.33 9.71 -1.74
CA ASN A 59 -11.41 9.20 -2.60
C ASN A 59 -12.39 8.21 -1.90
N HIS A 60 -12.64 8.39 -0.60
CA HIS A 60 -13.43 7.50 0.26
C HIS A 60 -12.81 6.09 0.48
N ALA A 61 -11.48 5.97 0.49
CA ALA A 61 -10.76 4.70 0.62
C ALA A 61 -11.15 3.85 1.85
N GLY A 62 -11.61 4.47 2.94
CA GLY A 62 -12.08 3.81 4.13
C GLY A 62 -13.60 3.74 4.16
N SER A 63 -14.26 4.89 4.25
CA SER A 63 -15.71 5.00 4.44
C SER A 63 -16.51 4.34 3.30
N GLY A 64 -15.96 4.38 2.08
CA GLY A 64 -16.49 3.71 0.89
C GLY A 64 -15.66 2.53 0.37
N GLY A 65 -14.61 2.15 1.10
CA GLY A 65 -13.68 1.10 0.73
C GLY A 65 -13.49 0.10 1.86
N LEU A 66 -12.48 0.26 2.70
CA LEU A 66 -12.17 -0.73 3.74
C LEU A 66 -13.35 -0.98 4.70
N TRP A 67 -14.13 0.05 5.06
CA TRP A 67 -15.36 -0.08 5.84
C TRP A 67 -16.54 -0.45 4.93
N ALA A 68 -17.06 -1.65 5.12
CA ALA A 68 -18.08 -2.27 4.29
C ALA A 68 -19.52 -1.93 4.69
N GLU A 69 -19.76 -0.99 5.62
CA GLU A 69 -21.13 -0.47 5.80
C GLU A 69 -21.61 0.21 4.50
N LEU A 70 -20.73 1.02 3.90
CA LEU A 70 -20.93 1.71 2.64
C LEU A 70 -22.17 2.63 2.62
N VAL A 71 -22.57 3.24 3.74
CA VAL A 71 -23.73 4.16 3.83
C VAL A 71 -23.24 5.62 3.75
N SER A 72 -23.27 6.20 2.55
CA SER A 72 -22.73 7.56 2.32
C SER A 72 -23.58 8.67 2.96
N ASN A 73 -22.94 9.68 3.55
CA ASN A 73 -23.60 10.76 4.32
C ASN A 73 -24.65 10.24 5.32
N ARG A 74 -24.27 9.29 6.19
CA ARG A 74 -25.17 8.69 7.19
C ARG A 74 -25.74 9.71 8.18
N GLY A 75 -24.96 10.73 8.57
CA GLY A 75 -25.36 11.79 9.50
C GLY A 75 -26.19 12.92 8.91
N PHE A 76 -26.37 12.96 7.58
CA PHE A 76 -26.97 14.08 6.84
C PHE A 76 -26.23 15.43 7.04
N GLU A 77 -24.93 15.39 7.34
CA GLU A 77 -24.09 16.56 7.62
C GLU A 77 -23.25 17.03 6.42
N ALA A 78 -23.19 16.29 5.30
CA ALA A 78 -22.27 16.51 4.17
C ALA A 78 -22.33 17.88 3.44
N GLY A 79 -23.26 18.78 3.80
CA GLY A 79 -23.31 20.13 3.27
C GLY A 79 -22.47 21.12 4.09
N ALA A 80 -21.31 21.52 3.56
CA ALA A 80 -20.24 22.24 4.28
C ALA A 80 -20.62 23.52 5.09
N ASN A 81 -21.75 24.18 4.79
CA ASN A 81 -22.29 25.30 5.59
C ASN A 81 -23.69 25.03 6.16
N THR A 82 -24.37 23.99 5.69
CA THR A 82 -25.75 23.61 6.00
C THR A 82 -25.93 22.13 5.69
N SER A 83 -26.24 21.33 6.72
CA SER A 83 -26.67 19.92 6.60
C SER A 83 -27.56 19.67 5.39
N ASN A 84 -27.35 18.57 4.68
CA ASN A 84 -28.11 18.17 3.50
C ASN A 84 -28.18 16.65 3.37
N ILE A 85 -28.98 16.16 2.42
CA ILE A 85 -29.16 14.73 2.19
C ILE A 85 -28.26 14.13 1.10
N ASP A 86 -27.34 14.87 0.48
CA ASP A 86 -26.54 14.33 -0.65
C ASP A 86 -25.57 13.23 -0.17
N PRO A 87 -25.46 12.05 -0.80
CA PRO A 87 -25.99 11.64 -2.11
C PRO A 87 -27.32 10.85 -2.05
N TRP A 88 -28.05 10.88 -0.93
CA TRP A 88 -29.38 10.25 -0.83
C TRP A 88 -30.36 10.91 -1.81
N SER A 89 -31.08 10.09 -2.56
CA SER A 89 -32.15 10.50 -3.47
C SER A 89 -33.51 10.39 -2.80
N ILE A 90 -34.43 11.30 -3.14
CA ILE A 90 -35.84 11.22 -2.69
C ILE A 90 -36.56 10.14 -3.50
N ILE A 91 -37.35 9.30 -2.82
CA ILE A 91 -38.34 8.41 -3.44
C ILE A 91 -39.69 9.13 -3.37
N GLY A 92 -40.30 9.40 -4.53
CA GLY A 92 -41.49 10.26 -4.65
C GLY A 92 -41.15 11.62 -5.26
N ASP A 93 -41.99 12.61 -4.98
CA ASP A 93 -41.87 13.98 -5.48
C ASP A 93 -42.43 15.00 -4.48
N GLU A 94 -42.34 16.30 -4.79
CA GLU A 94 -42.87 17.38 -3.93
C GLU A 94 -44.39 17.32 -3.68
N SER A 95 -45.16 16.51 -4.44
CA SER A 95 -46.59 16.31 -4.20
C SER A 95 -46.90 15.18 -3.21
N SER A 96 -45.88 14.40 -2.85
CA SER A 96 -46.02 13.16 -2.08
C SER A 96 -45.11 13.10 -0.86
N VAL A 97 -43.93 13.72 -0.88
CA VAL A 97 -43.03 13.81 0.27
C VAL A 97 -42.24 15.12 0.28
N HIS A 98 -42.01 15.66 1.48
CA HIS A 98 -41.01 16.69 1.73
C HIS A 98 -39.88 16.09 2.57
N VAL A 99 -38.64 16.25 2.11
CA VAL A 99 -37.45 15.77 2.82
C VAL A 99 -36.55 16.97 3.11
N THR A 100 -36.21 17.16 4.38
CA THR A 100 -35.28 18.18 4.85
C THR A 100 -34.34 17.60 5.91
N THR A 101 -33.35 18.37 6.32
CA THR A 101 -32.59 18.11 7.55
C THR A 101 -32.91 19.17 8.59
N ASP A 102 -32.94 18.76 9.86
CA ASP A 102 -32.99 19.70 11.00
C ASP A 102 -32.10 19.19 12.14
N ARG A 103 -32.16 19.84 13.32
CA ARG A 103 -31.37 19.48 14.50
C ARG A 103 -32.19 18.82 15.61
N SER A 104 -33.06 17.88 15.23
CA SER A 104 -33.93 17.12 16.15
C SER A 104 -33.38 15.76 16.60
N SER A 105 -32.14 15.40 16.23
CA SER A 105 -31.51 14.14 16.67
C SER A 105 -31.49 14.03 18.20
N CYS A 106 -31.65 12.80 18.69
CA CYS A 106 -31.52 12.49 20.11
C CYS A 106 -30.05 12.38 20.59
N PHE A 107 -29.09 12.30 19.65
CA PHE A 107 -27.66 12.22 19.97
C PHE A 107 -27.08 13.62 20.14
N SER A 108 -26.38 13.85 21.25
CA SER A 108 -25.81 15.16 21.59
C SER A 108 -24.55 15.52 20.79
N GLN A 109 -23.88 14.50 20.22
CA GLN A 109 -22.65 14.66 19.43
C GLN A 109 -22.95 14.76 17.93
N ASN A 110 -23.91 13.98 17.42
CA ASN A 110 -24.47 14.12 16.08
C ASN A 110 -25.93 14.65 16.16
N PRO A 111 -26.12 15.99 16.22
CA PRO A 111 -27.43 16.60 16.46
C PRO A 111 -28.32 16.69 15.20
N VAL A 112 -27.79 16.38 14.02
CA VAL A 112 -28.53 16.49 12.75
C VAL A 112 -29.38 15.25 12.51
N ALA A 113 -30.57 15.45 11.97
CA ALA A 113 -31.49 14.38 11.59
C ALA A 113 -32.16 14.70 10.24
N VAL A 114 -32.48 13.67 9.46
CA VAL A 114 -33.39 13.79 8.32
C VAL A 114 -34.84 13.82 8.81
N ARG A 115 -35.61 14.79 8.32
CA ARG A 115 -37.06 14.88 8.49
C ARG A 115 -37.71 14.47 7.18
N ILE A 116 -38.58 13.45 7.25
CA ILE A 116 -39.39 12.98 6.13
C ILE A 116 -40.85 13.25 6.48
N GLU A 117 -41.48 14.14 5.74
CA GLU A 117 -42.88 14.54 5.92
C GLU A 117 -43.69 14.05 4.71
N VAL A 118 -44.44 12.96 4.89
CA VAL A 118 -45.28 12.38 3.84
C VAL A 118 -46.56 13.21 3.74
N VAL A 119 -46.85 13.72 2.54
CA VAL A 119 -47.95 14.66 2.27
C VAL A 119 -49.00 14.12 1.28
N CYS A 120 -48.82 12.90 0.77
CA CYS A 120 -49.84 12.21 -0.04
C CYS A 120 -50.87 11.47 0.83
N ASP A 121 -52.16 11.64 0.50
CA ASP A 121 -53.24 10.75 0.96
C ASP A 121 -53.21 9.42 0.18
N ASP A 122 -53.17 9.50 -1.15
CA ASP A 122 -53.02 8.37 -2.09
C ASP A 122 -51.57 8.34 -2.63
N CYS A 123 -50.65 7.74 -1.87
CA CYS A 123 -49.23 7.73 -2.23
C CYS A 123 -48.87 6.84 -3.44
N PRO A 124 -47.81 7.16 -4.20
CA PRO A 124 -47.37 6.37 -5.36
C PRO A 124 -47.11 4.89 -5.05
N ALA A 125 -47.43 4.00 -6.01
CA ALA A 125 -47.22 2.55 -5.86
C ALA A 125 -45.72 2.14 -5.76
N GLY A 126 -44.79 3.05 -6.05
CA GLY A 126 -43.36 2.87 -5.79
C GLY A 126 -42.91 3.24 -4.36
N GLY A 127 -43.84 3.71 -3.52
CA GLY A 127 -43.55 4.22 -2.17
C GLY A 127 -43.12 5.69 -2.16
N VAL A 128 -42.79 6.16 -0.95
CA VAL A 128 -42.22 7.48 -0.66
C VAL A 128 -41.13 7.34 0.40
N GLY A 129 -40.13 8.23 0.41
CA GLY A 129 -39.06 8.24 1.39
C GLY A 129 -37.72 8.70 0.81
N ILE A 130 -36.63 8.06 1.22
CA ILE A 130 -35.26 8.33 0.74
C ILE A 130 -34.53 7.02 0.40
N TYR A 131 -33.57 7.11 -0.51
CA TYR A 131 -32.71 6.05 -0.99
C TYR A 131 -31.25 6.48 -0.89
N ASN A 132 -30.41 5.73 -0.18
CA ASN A 132 -28.96 5.91 -0.23
C ASN A 132 -28.40 5.04 -1.37
N PRO A 133 -27.62 5.57 -2.33
CA PRO A 133 -26.90 4.75 -3.31
C PRO A 133 -25.79 3.89 -2.68
N GLY A 134 -25.43 4.23 -1.43
CA GLY A 134 -24.24 3.77 -0.73
C GLY A 134 -22.96 4.28 -1.37
N PHE A 135 -21.83 3.89 -0.81
CA PHE A 135 -20.55 3.88 -1.51
C PHE A 135 -20.53 2.67 -2.46
N TRP A 136 -21.42 2.75 -3.45
CA TRP A 136 -21.71 1.71 -4.44
C TRP A 136 -22.13 0.38 -3.77
N GLY A 137 -23.31 0.33 -3.16
CA GLY A 137 -23.80 -0.88 -2.44
C GLY A 137 -23.66 -0.78 -0.92
N MET A 138 -23.96 -1.85 -0.18
CA MET A 138 -24.10 -1.86 1.29
C MET A 138 -23.69 -3.19 1.93
N GLY A 139 -23.23 -3.15 3.18
CA GLY A 139 -22.81 -4.31 3.99
C GLY A 139 -22.60 -3.94 5.47
N HIS A 140 -21.65 -4.59 6.17
CA HIS A 140 -21.13 -4.18 7.49
C HIS A 140 -19.73 -4.80 7.74
N GLY A 141 -18.90 -4.17 8.59
CA GLY A 141 -17.55 -4.65 8.96
C GLY A 141 -16.48 -4.27 7.94
N PHE A 142 -15.36 -5.01 7.84
CA PHE A 142 -14.36 -4.75 6.79
C PHE A 142 -14.72 -5.44 5.45
N ARG A 143 -14.41 -4.81 4.31
CA ARG A 143 -14.52 -5.45 2.98
C ARG A 143 -13.52 -6.59 2.86
N LYS A 144 -14.00 -7.82 3.08
CA LYS A 144 -13.19 -9.05 3.19
C LYS A 144 -12.18 -9.22 2.06
N GLU A 145 -12.59 -9.01 0.81
CA GLU A 145 -11.69 -9.18 -0.35
C GLU A 145 -10.55 -8.14 -0.39
N LEU A 146 -10.84 -6.87 -0.03
CA LEU A 146 -9.80 -5.84 0.13
C LEU A 146 -8.86 -6.19 1.29
N MET A 147 -9.43 -6.63 2.42
CA MET A 147 -8.65 -7.04 3.59
C MET A 147 -7.79 -8.28 3.29
N TYR A 148 -8.26 -9.23 2.48
CA TYR A 148 -7.44 -10.35 2.02
C TYR A 148 -6.30 -9.88 1.13
N MET A 149 -6.52 -8.95 0.19
CA MET A 149 -5.43 -8.38 -0.61
C MET A 149 -4.39 -7.64 0.26
N LEU A 150 -4.84 -6.86 1.25
CA LEU A 150 -3.94 -6.20 2.22
C LEU A 150 -3.15 -7.19 3.08
N LEU A 151 -3.78 -8.27 3.55
CA LEU A 151 -3.13 -9.32 4.36
C LEU A 151 -2.17 -10.19 3.54
N ASP A 152 -2.48 -10.44 2.26
CA ASP A 152 -1.66 -11.21 1.34
C ASP A 152 -0.31 -10.52 1.07
N LEU A 153 -0.24 -9.19 1.19
CA LEU A 153 1.02 -8.43 1.18
C LEU A 153 1.91 -8.63 2.44
N LYS A 154 1.44 -9.34 3.47
CA LYS A 154 2.14 -9.59 4.76
C LYS A 154 2.69 -8.33 5.48
N PRO A 155 1.93 -7.22 5.60
CA PRO A 155 2.42 -5.99 6.21
C PRO A 155 2.76 -6.15 7.70
N ARG A 156 3.75 -5.36 8.15
CA ARG A 156 4.30 -5.43 9.52
C ARG A 156 3.96 -4.21 10.38
N PHE A 157 3.37 -3.18 9.78
CA PHE A 157 2.84 -1.97 10.41
C PHE A 157 1.78 -1.35 9.48
N LEU A 158 1.02 -0.38 10.02
CA LEU A 158 0.11 0.50 9.28
C LEU A 158 0.36 1.95 9.73
N ARG A 159 0.51 2.88 8.80
CA ARG A 159 0.45 4.34 9.03
C ARG A 159 -0.99 4.79 8.79
N PHE A 160 -1.59 5.44 9.77
CA PHE A 160 -2.98 5.92 9.82
C PHE A 160 -3.05 7.11 10.79
N PRO A 161 -4.00 8.05 10.67
CA PRO A 161 -4.84 8.38 9.51
C PRO A 161 -4.08 9.37 8.60
N GLY A 162 -2.85 9.00 8.22
CA GLY A 162 -1.80 9.95 7.84
C GLY A 162 -1.98 10.61 6.47
N GLY A 163 -0.92 11.26 6.00
CA GLY A 163 -1.00 12.18 4.86
C GLY A 163 -1.70 13.48 5.26
N CYS A 164 -2.14 14.25 4.28
CA CYS A 164 -2.70 15.58 4.50
C CYS A 164 -4.09 15.58 5.17
N PHE A 165 -4.81 14.46 5.13
CA PHE A 165 -6.10 14.24 5.80
C PHE A 165 -6.05 14.50 7.32
N VAL A 166 -4.94 14.14 8.00
CA VAL A 166 -4.80 14.40 9.44
C VAL A 166 -4.66 15.90 9.76
N GLU A 167 -4.17 16.71 8.81
CA GLU A 167 -3.87 18.13 9.00
C GLU A 167 -5.09 19.03 8.76
N GLY A 168 -5.76 18.84 7.62
CA GLY A 168 -6.67 19.82 7.04
C GLY A 168 -5.97 21.12 6.58
N ASN A 169 -6.54 21.80 5.58
CA ASN A 169 -6.17 23.17 5.23
C ASN A 169 -6.55 24.17 6.34
N TRP A 170 -7.53 23.83 7.18
CA TRP A 170 -7.93 24.61 8.36
C TRP A 170 -8.10 23.72 9.60
N LEU A 171 -7.63 24.15 10.76
CA LEU A 171 -7.74 23.42 12.04
C LEU A 171 -9.17 22.99 12.42
N LYS A 172 -10.21 23.63 11.88
CA LYS A 172 -11.62 23.25 12.10
C LYS A 172 -12.08 22.04 11.27
N ASN A 173 -11.24 21.59 10.34
CA ASN A 173 -11.46 20.53 9.35
C ASN A 173 -10.38 19.42 9.46
N ALA A 174 -9.47 19.52 10.44
CA ALA A 174 -8.47 18.49 10.75
C ALA A 174 -9.12 17.27 11.44
N PHE A 175 -8.63 16.06 11.20
CA PHE A 175 -9.14 14.83 11.81
C PHE A 175 -9.28 14.91 13.35
N ARG A 176 -10.48 14.66 13.88
CA ARG A 176 -10.81 14.80 15.32
C ARG A 176 -11.14 13.48 15.98
N TRP A 177 -10.12 12.69 16.30
CA TRP A 177 -10.29 11.32 16.81
C TRP A 177 -11.29 11.10 17.96
N LYS A 178 -11.48 12.09 18.86
CA LYS A 178 -12.44 11.98 19.98
C LYS A 178 -13.89 11.94 19.49
N GLU A 179 -14.13 12.47 18.30
CA GLU A 179 -15.38 12.44 17.56
C GLU A 179 -15.46 11.18 16.67
N THR A 180 -14.39 10.36 16.61
CA THR A 180 -14.28 9.11 15.82
C THR A 180 -14.09 7.85 16.70
N ILE A 181 -14.48 7.94 17.97
CA ILE A 181 -14.59 6.82 18.94
C ILE A 181 -16.02 6.68 19.46
N GLY A 182 -16.27 5.66 20.28
CA GLY A 182 -17.62 5.34 20.75
C GLY A 182 -18.47 4.63 19.68
N PRO A 183 -19.79 4.52 19.90
CA PRO A 183 -20.72 3.98 18.91
C PRO A 183 -20.58 4.72 17.57
N TRP A 184 -20.40 3.97 16.49
CA TRP A 184 -20.15 4.54 15.16
C TRP A 184 -21.35 5.37 14.68
N GLU A 185 -22.55 5.06 15.15
CA GLU A 185 -23.77 5.80 14.87
C GLU A 185 -23.79 7.23 15.45
N GLU A 186 -23.07 7.48 16.55
CA GLU A 186 -23.05 8.78 17.25
C GLU A 186 -22.00 9.77 16.71
N ARG A 187 -21.09 9.31 15.83
CA ARG A 187 -20.02 10.12 15.24
C ARG A 187 -20.61 11.17 14.28
N PRO A 188 -20.11 12.43 14.28
CA PRO A 188 -20.51 13.45 13.30
C PRO A 188 -19.83 13.26 11.94
N GLY A 189 -18.58 12.78 11.95
CA GLY A 189 -17.69 12.93 10.80
C GLY A 189 -17.16 14.36 10.66
N HIS A 190 -16.45 14.64 9.56
CA HIS A 190 -15.97 15.99 9.25
C HIS A 190 -15.77 16.23 7.75
N TYR A 191 -15.56 17.49 7.37
CA TYR A 191 -15.22 17.87 5.99
C TYR A 191 -13.70 17.86 5.79
N GLY A 192 -13.19 16.84 5.11
CA GLY A 192 -11.78 16.75 4.69
C GLY A 192 -11.51 17.76 3.59
N ASP A 193 -11.03 18.94 3.97
CA ASP A 193 -10.94 20.11 3.07
C ASP A 193 -9.70 20.13 2.16
N VAL A 194 -8.82 19.14 2.26
CA VAL A 194 -7.73 18.90 1.29
C VAL A 194 -8.22 18.05 0.12
N TRP A 195 -8.94 16.96 0.40
CA TRP A 195 -9.56 16.08 -0.62
C TRP A 195 -10.98 16.52 -1.04
N HIS A 196 -11.50 17.57 -0.41
CA HIS A 196 -12.74 18.29 -0.73
C HIS A 196 -14.07 17.52 -0.53
N TYR A 197 -14.13 16.50 0.34
CA TYR A 197 -15.36 15.75 0.64
C TYR A 197 -15.64 15.58 2.14
N TRP A 198 -16.85 15.10 2.47
CA TRP A 198 -17.26 14.73 3.83
C TRP A 198 -16.93 13.26 4.12
N THR A 199 -16.31 13.00 5.27
CA THR A 199 -16.11 11.66 5.85
C THR A 199 -17.09 11.49 7.01
N ASP A 200 -17.66 10.30 7.17
CA ASP A 200 -18.52 9.96 8.32
C ASP A 200 -17.74 9.46 9.55
N ASP A 201 -16.43 9.26 9.39
CA ASP A 201 -15.49 8.70 10.36
C ASP A 201 -15.94 7.35 10.97
N GLY A 202 -16.69 6.56 10.19
CA GLY A 202 -17.04 5.17 10.51
C GLY A 202 -15.80 4.27 10.58
N LEU A 203 -14.80 4.51 9.72
CA LEU A 203 -13.44 3.98 9.89
C LEU A 203 -12.64 4.90 10.83
N GLY A 204 -13.07 4.94 12.08
CA GLY A 204 -12.58 5.89 13.08
C GLY A 204 -11.35 5.43 13.84
N TYR A 205 -11.07 6.16 14.92
CA TYR A 205 -9.92 5.94 15.77
C TYR A 205 -10.03 4.62 16.55
N TYR A 206 -11.23 4.19 16.98
CA TYR A 206 -11.35 2.89 17.65
C TYR A 206 -10.99 1.74 16.71
N GLU A 207 -11.27 1.93 15.42
CA GLU A 207 -10.96 0.98 14.38
C GLU A 207 -9.46 1.01 13.99
N LEU A 208 -8.76 2.16 14.02
CA LEU A 208 -7.35 2.28 13.53
C LEU A 208 -6.32 3.26 14.23
N LEU A 209 -6.70 4.16 15.17
CA LEU A 209 -5.85 4.99 16.10
C LEU A 209 -4.93 6.15 15.56
N GLU A 210 -5.07 7.41 16.05
CA GLU A 210 -4.02 8.30 16.70
C GLU A 210 -4.42 9.79 17.06
N ASP A 211 -3.76 10.40 18.08
CA ASP A 211 -3.69 11.86 18.49
C ASP A 211 -2.83 12.11 19.77
N ALA A 212 -1.52 12.26 19.57
CA ALA A 212 -0.48 12.81 20.46
C ALA A 212 -0.33 12.33 21.94
N THR A 213 -1.33 12.41 22.81
CA THR A 213 -1.18 12.09 24.26
C THR A 213 -2.38 11.41 24.90
N ASP A 214 -3.58 11.95 24.70
CA ASP A 214 -4.82 11.26 25.12
C ASP A 214 -5.01 9.98 24.29
N SER A 215 -4.56 9.98 23.02
CA SER A 215 -4.47 8.75 22.21
C SER A 215 -3.50 7.73 22.79
N LEU A 216 -2.36 8.17 23.31
CA LEU A 216 -1.36 7.29 23.88
C LEU A 216 -1.86 6.73 25.22
N GLU A 217 -2.65 7.50 25.98
CA GLU A 217 -3.37 6.94 27.14
C GLU A 217 -4.48 5.97 26.70
N PHE A 218 -5.21 6.22 25.62
CA PHE A 218 -6.17 5.26 25.06
C PHE A 218 -5.47 3.99 24.60
N ALA A 219 -4.35 4.09 23.91
CA ALA A 219 -3.69 2.97 23.25
C ALA A 219 -2.78 2.16 24.19
N LYS A 220 -2.00 2.85 25.04
CA LYS A 220 -0.95 2.27 25.90
C LYS A 220 -1.31 2.28 27.38
N GLY A 221 -2.25 3.13 27.82
CA GLY A 221 -2.65 3.27 29.22
C GLY A 221 -3.37 2.04 29.79
N SER A 222 -3.35 1.91 31.11
CA SER A 222 -4.06 0.83 31.82
C SER A 222 -5.58 0.91 31.65
N ASP A 223 -6.28 -0.20 31.84
CA ASP A 223 -7.75 -0.29 31.96
C ASP A 223 -8.39 0.69 32.97
N LYS A 224 -7.59 1.29 33.85
CA LYS A 224 -7.98 2.23 34.92
C LYS A 224 -7.58 3.68 34.66
N SER A 225 -6.90 3.98 33.55
CA SER A 225 -6.60 5.36 33.14
C SER A 225 -7.82 5.98 32.42
N THR A 226 -7.83 7.29 32.23
CA THR A 226 -9.01 8.00 31.69
C THR A 226 -9.45 7.39 30.36
N TRP A 227 -8.55 7.36 29.39
CA TRP A 227 -8.82 6.85 28.05
C TRP A 227 -8.63 5.34 27.91
N GLY A 228 -7.74 4.72 28.69
CA GLY A 228 -7.59 3.27 28.72
C GLY A 228 -8.84 2.55 29.27
N SER A 229 -9.62 3.21 30.14
CA SER A 229 -10.94 2.73 30.57
C SER A 229 -12.00 2.81 29.47
N VAL A 230 -11.91 3.78 28.56
CA VAL A 230 -12.76 3.85 27.35
C VAL A 230 -12.41 2.69 26.42
N ARG A 231 -11.12 2.48 26.10
CA ARG A 231 -10.63 1.32 25.32
C ARG A 231 -11.15 -0.01 25.88
N ALA A 232 -11.06 -0.19 27.20
CA ALA A 232 -11.57 -1.38 27.88
C ALA A 232 -13.10 -1.53 27.76
N THR A 233 -13.85 -0.43 27.89
CA THR A 233 -15.32 -0.40 27.77
C THR A 233 -15.78 -0.71 26.34
N MET A 234 -15.01 -0.31 25.32
CA MET A 234 -15.27 -0.65 23.92
C MET A 234 -14.97 -2.12 23.57
N GLY A 235 -14.36 -2.88 24.49
CA GLY A 235 -14.13 -4.32 24.38
C GLY A 235 -12.67 -4.76 24.31
N HIS A 236 -11.70 -3.82 24.37
CA HIS A 236 -10.27 -4.11 24.25
C HIS A 236 -9.50 -3.72 25.54
N PRO A 237 -9.59 -4.50 26.63
CA PRO A 237 -8.99 -4.14 27.92
C PRO A 237 -7.46 -4.05 27.91
N GLU A 238 -6.79 -4.87 27.08
CA GLU A 238 -5.33 -4.85 26.96
C GLU A 238 -4.83 -3.64 26.15
N PRO A 239 -3.62 -3.11 26.42
CA PRO A 239 -2.98 -2.11 25.57
C PRO A 239 -2.69 -2.61 24.15
N PHE A 240 -2.75 -1.72 23.16
CA PHE A 240 -2.31 -2.01 21.80
C PHE A 240 -0.76 -2.02 21.69
N PRO A 241 -0.18 -2.79 20.75
CA PRO A 241 1.27 -2.87 20.54
C PRO A 241 1.87 -1.64 19.83
N LEU A 242 1.37 -0.44 20.14
CA LEU A 242 1.84 0.82 19.56
C LEU A 242 3.31 1.08 19.97
N LYS A 243 4.14 1.34 18.95
CA LYS A 243 5.61 1.45 19.07
C LYS A 243 6.18 2.65 18.33
N TYR A 244 5.46 3.17 17.33
CA TYR A 244 5.89 4.26 16.47
C TYR A 244 4.84 5.36 16.47
N VAL A 245 5.26 6.62 16.54
CA VAL A 245 4.39 7.80 16.42
C VAL A 245 5.05 8.79 15.47
N ALA A 246 4.34 9.21 14.42
CA ALA A 246 4.75 10.32 13.58
C ALA A 246 4.20 11.63 14.13
N LEU A 247 5.05 12.65 14.24
CA LEU A 247 4.61 13.98 14.66
C LEU A 247 4.32 14.85 13.44
N GLY A 248 3.03 14.96 13.10
CA GLY A 248 2.54 15.75 11.96
C GLY A 248 2.82 15.13 10.59
N ASN A 249 2.52 15.85 9.51
CA ASN A 249 2.71 15.41 8.13
C ASN A 249 3.31 16.54 7.24
N GLU A 250 4.33 16.21 6.44
CA GLU A 250 5.09 17.14 5.58
C GLU A 250 5.50 18.51 6.20
N ASP A 251 5.55 18.61 7.54
CA ASP A 251 5.59 19.91 8.21
C ASP A 251 6.94 20.63 8.18
N CYS A 252 8.00 19.95 7.75
CA CYS A 252 9.33 20.54 7.71
C CYS A 252 9.56 21.50 6.53
N ALA A 253 8.57 21.64 5.64
CA ALA A 253 8.61 22.52 4.48
C ALA A 253 8.94 23.98 4.88
N PRO A 254 9.72 24.75 4.08
CA PRO A 254 10.26 26.05 4.52
C PRO A 254 9.23 27.12 4.93
N PHE A 255 7.96 26.95 4.54
CA PHE A 255 6.85 27.85 4.88
C PHE A 255 6.11 27.46 6.18
N LYS A 256 6.23 26.22 6.66
CA LYS A 256 5.57 25.71 7.88
C LYS A 256 6.41 25.94 9.16
N LEU A 257 6.97 27.14 9.32
CA LEU A 257 7.94 27.50 10.38
C LEU A 257 7.53 27.10 11.81
N ILE A 258 6.23 27.12 12.12
CA ILE A 258 5.65 26.81 13.44
C ILE A 258 5.96 25.37 13.89
N TYR A 259 6.18 24.43 12.97
CA TYR A 259 6.50 23.04 13.31
C TYR A 259 7.78 22.92 14.13
N ARG A 260 8.86 23.60 13.73
CA ARG A 260 10.15 23.53 14.44
C ARG A 260 10.07 24.11 15.85
N GLU A 261 9.16 25.05 16.10
CA GLU A 261 8.89 25.58 17.45
C GLU A 261 8.04 24.63 18.31
N ASN A 262 7.21 23.78 17.69
CA ASN A 262 6.28 22.90 18.39
C ASN A 262 6.79 21.47 18.58
N TYR A 263 7.53 20.93 17.61
CA TYR A 263 8.06 19.56 17.66
C TYR A 263 8.75 19.22 18.98
N PRO A 264 9.66 20.05 19.55
CA PRO A 264 10.31 19.73 20.82
C PRO A 264 9.34 19.64 22.01
N LYS A 265 8.17 20.31 21.94
CA LYS A 265 7.15 20.28 23.00
C LYS A 265 6.45 18.92 23.01
N PHE A 266 6.01 18.46 21.84
CA PHE A 266 5.39 17.14 21.66
C PHE A 266 6.39 15.99 21.89
N TYR A 267 7.59 16.08 21.30
CA TYR A 267 8.66 15.10 21.49
C TYR A 267 8.98 14.87 22.97
N ASN A 268 9.20 15.95 23.74
CA ASN A 268 9.53 15.84 25.16
C ASN A 268 8.36 15.26 25.98
N ALA A 269 7.13 15.72 25.76
CA ALA A 269 5.95 15.21 26.48
C ALA A 269 5.71 13.71 26.22
N ILE A 270 5.85 13.26 24.97
CA ILE A 270 5.70 11.84 24.60
C ILE A 270 6.85 11.01 25.17
N LYS A 271 8.10 11.46 25.09
CA LYS A 271 9.25 10.72 25.68
C LYS A 271 9.23 10.68 27.21
N GLU A 272 8.63 11.67 27.88
CA GLU A 272 8.46 11.67 29.33
C GLU A 272 7.39 10.66 29.78
N ALA A 273 6.26 10.59 29.08
CA ALA A 273 5.17 9.66 29.40
C ALA A 273 5.38 8.22 28.87
N TYR A 274 5.95 8.07 27.67
CA TYR A 274 6.07 6.82 26.92
C TYR A 274 7.48 6.67 26.30
N PRO A 275 8.53 6.49 27.12
CA PRO A 275 9.92 6.46 26.66
C PRO A 275 10.26 5.28 25.71
N ASP A 276 9.40 4.27 25.61
CA ASP A 276 9.54 3.13 24.71
C ASP A 276 9.05 3.39 23.28
N ILE A 277 8.26 4.45 23.05
CA ILE A 277 7.80 4.86 21.72
C ILE A 277 8.95 5.47 20.92
N GLN A 278 9.08 5.04 19.67
CA GLN A 278 10.01 5.60 18.69
C GLN A 278 9.31 6.70 17.89
N ILE A 279 9.86 7.91 17.93
CA ILE A 279 9.25 9.09 17.30
C ILE A 279 9.84 9.31 15.91
N ILE A 280 8.94 9.44 14.94
CA ILE A 280 9.24 9.78 13.54
C ILE A 280 9.06 11.30 13.40
N SER A 281 10.09 12.01 12.94
CA SER A 281 9.98 13.40 12.49
C SER A 281 9.60 13.45 11.01
N ASN A 282 8.78 14.42 10.58
CA ASN A 282 8.49 14.62 9.15
C ASN A 282 9.50 15.54 8.42
N CYS A 283 10.64 15.82 9.07
CA CYS A 283 11.80 16.45 8.44
C CYS A 283 12.69 15.41 7.76
N ASP A 284 12.91 15.54 6.45
CA ASP A 284 13.86 14.68 5.74
C ASP A 284 15.31 14.80 6.28
N GLY A 285 15.88 13.66 6.67
CA GLY A 285 17.27 13.48 7.09
C GLY A 285 18.18 12.80 6.05
N SER A 286 17.71 12.57 4.83
CA SER A 286 18.46 11.89 3.75
C SER A 286 19.73 12.62 3.38
N SER A 287 19.62 13.95 3.28
CA SER A 287 20.62 14.86 2.72
C SER A 287 21.47 15.57 3.79
N GLY A 288 21.13 15.43 5.07
CA GLY A 288 21.83 16.03 6.19
C GLY A 288 21.22 15.65 7.55
N PRO A 289 21.94 15.85 8.66
CA PRO A 289 21.42 15.56 9.99
C PRO A 289 20.28 16.51 10.38
N LEU A 290 19.28 16.00 11.10
CA LEU A 290 18.21 16.80 11.70
C LEU A 290 18.75 17.81 12.72
N ASP A 291 18.07 18.95 12.86
CA ASP A 291 18.35 19.98 13.88
C ASP A 291 17.67 19.71 15.24
N HIS A 292 16.97 18.59 15.37
CA HIS A 292 16.19 18.15 16.53
C HIS A 292 16.32 16.63 16.75
N PRO A 293 16.06 16.10 17.96
CA PRO A 293 16.12 14.66 18.22
C PRO A 293 14.93 13.92 17.61
N ALA A 294 15.18 12.76 17.01
CA ALA A 294 14.16 11.80 16.56
C ALA A 294 14.73 10.38 16.58
N ASP A 295 13.88 9.35 16.59
CA ASP A 295 14.31 7.96 16.40
C ASP A 295 14.32 7.59 14.91
N LEU A 296 13.37 8.13 14.15
CA LEU A 296 13.26 8.00 12.70
C LEU A 296 12.95 9.35 12.03
N TYR A 297 13.10 9.42 10.72
CA TYR A 297 12.70 10.55 9.89
C TYR A 297 11.88 10.06 8.68
N ASP A 298 10.82 10.80 8.34
CA ASP A 298 9.95 10.54 7.20
C ASP A 298 10.62 11.05 5.91
N TYR A 299 10.35 10.38 4.79
CA TYR A 299 10.85 10.74 3.45
C TYR A 299 9.73 10.49 2.44
N HIS A 300 9.47 11.48 1.60
CA HIS A 300 8.38 11.48 0.63
C HIS A 300 8.98 11.68 -0.78
N ILE A 301 8.54 10.91 -1.79
CA ILE A 301 8.89 11.18 -3.20
C ILE A 301 7.77 10.86 -4.20
N TYR A 302 7.23 11.90 -4.81
CA TYR A 302 6.21 11.84 -5.85
C TYR A 302 6.75 12.47 -7.15
N GLU A 303 7.06 11.64 -8.14
CA GLU A 303 7.85 12.04 -9.32
C GLU A 303 7.49 11.20 -10.57
N ASN A 304 8.15 11.46 -11.71
CA ASN A 304 8.03 10.59 -12.90
C ASN A 304 8.84 9.27 -12.76
N ALA A 305 8.52 8.26 -13.56
CA ALA A 305 9.12 6.92 -13.46
C ALA A 305 10.64 6.92 -13.67
N SER A 306 11.16 7.77 -14.55
CA SER A 306 12.60 7.91 -14.75
C SER A 306 13.29 8.41 -13.47
N THR A 307 12.76 9.46 -12.84
CA THR A 307 13.30 9.99 -11.57
C THR A 307 13.24 8.93 -10.45
N VAL A 308 12.09 8.27 -10.27
CA VAL A 308 11.91 7.22 -9.23
C VAL A 308 12.85 6.04 -9.45
N PHE A 309 13.03 5.59 -10.70
CA PHE A 309 13.99 4.54 -11.03
C PHE A 309 15.44 4.91 -10.64
N PHE A 310 15.89 6.13 -10.95
CA PHE A 310 17.25 6.57 -10.62
C PHE A 310 17.47 6.80 -9.13
N LYS A 311 16.40 6.94 -8.32
CA LYS A 311 16.47 7.02 -6.86
C LYS A 311 16.82 5.69 -6.16
N LYS A 312 16.93 4.57 -6.88
CA LYS A 312 17.36 3.25 -6.36
C LYS A 312 18.67 3.18 -5.57
N ASN A 313 19.48 4.24 -5.57
CA ASN A 313 20.73 4.35 -4.82
C ASN A 313 20.72 5.51 -3.78
N GLU A 314 19.61 6.21 -3.59
CA GLU A 314 19.50 7.42 -2.74
C GLU A 314 20.13 7.21 -1.35
N PHE A 315 19.71 6.15 -0.67
CA PHE A 315 20.08 5.88 0.71
C PHE A 315 21.36 5.06 0.88
N ASP A 316 22.09 4.75 -0.19
CA ASP A 316 23.36 4.00 -0.10
C ASP A 316 24.45 4.79 0.63
N ARG A 317 24.36 6.13 0.62
CA ARG A 317 25.30 7.06 1.27
C ARG A 317 24.81 7.66 2.58
N THR A 318 23.54 7.46 2.95
CA THR A 318 22.95 7.97 4.18
C THR A 318 23.68 7.42 5.41
N SER A 319 23.89 8.28 6.41
CA SER A 319 24.59 7.90 7.64
C SER A 319 23.91 6.72 8.32
N ARG A 320 24.69 5.67 8.63
CA ARG A 320 24.18 4.55 9.45
C ARG A 320 24.11 4.90 10.94
N ASN A 321 24.75 6.00 11.36
CA ASN A 321 24.69 6.58 12.70
C ASN A 321 23.69 7.75 12.74
N GLY A 322 22.76 7.74 13.68
CA GLY A 322 21.65 8.71 13.75
C GLY A 322 20.27 8.06 13.56
N PRO A 323 19.20 8.88 13.41
CA PRO A 323 17.84 8.42 13.16
C PRO A 323 17.75 7.56 11.90
N LYS A 324 16.73 6.70 11.79
CA LYS A 324 16.53 5.84 10.60
C LYS A 324 15.53 6.44 9.63
N VAL A 325 15.73 6.19 8.33
CA VAL A 325 14.72 6.55 7.33
C VAL A 325 13.47 5.72 7.53
N PHE A 326 12.33 6.35 7.31
CA PHE A 326 11.02 5.78 7.13
C PHE A 326 10.47 6.43 5.86
N VAL A 327 10.72 5.85 4.66
CA VAL A 327 9.97 6.31 3.48
C VAL A 327 8.54 5.83 3.69
N SER A 328 7.62 6.74 4.01
CA SER A 328 6.20 6.41 4.17
C SER A 328 5.42 6.58 2.87
N GLU A 329 5.88 7.51 2.03
CA GLU A 329 5.24 7.95 0.81
C GLU A 329 6.24 7.93 -0.36
N TYR A 330 5.96 7.12 -1.37
CA TYR A 330 6.51 7.32 -2.71
C TYR A 330 5.47 6.93 -3.75
N ALA A 331 5.47 7.53 -4.93
CA ALA A 331 4.79 6.96 -6.09
C ALA A 331 5.35 7.57 -7.38
N VAL A 332 5.14 6.88 -8.50
CA VAL A 332 5.15 7.55 -9.79
C VAL A 332 3.83 8.30 -9.96
N ASN A 333 3.87 9.63 -10.13
CA ASN A 333 2.69 10.49 -10.29
C ASN A 333 2.72 11.38 -11.55
N GLY A 334 3.69 11.17 -12.44
CA GLY A 334 3.80 11.88 -13.72
C GLY A 334 2.77 11.44 -14.76
N GLU A 335 2.87 11.97 -15.99
CA GLU A 335 2.05 11.51 -17.13
C GLU A 335 2.27 10.02 -17.47
N ASP A 336 3.36 9.42 -16.98
CA ASP A 336 3.72 8.01 -17.07
C ASP A 336 3.13 7.12 -15.95
N ALA A 337 2.47 7.72 -14.95
CA ALA A 337 1.82 7.00 -13.85
C ALA A 337 0.57 6.24 -14.31
N GLY A 338 -0.34 6.91 -15.02
CA GLY A 338 -1.68 6.39 -15.32
C GLY A 338 -2.44 6.04 -14.03
N ASN A 339 -3.02 4.83 -13.96
CA ASN A 339 -3.58 4.23 -12.74
C ASN A 339 -2.59 3.26 -12.05
N GLY A 340 -1.29 3.44 -12.27
CA GLY A 340 -0.22 2.51 -11.86
C GLY A 340 0.25 1.62 -13.01
N SER A 341 0.83 2.24 -14.05
CA SER A 341 1.33 1.57 -15.25
C SER A 341 2.45 0.54 -14.97
N LEU A 342 2.73 -0.35 -15.93
CA LEU A 342 3.90 -1.23 -15.84
C LEU A 342 5.21 -0.42 -15.73
N LEU A 343 5.35 0.70 -16.46
CA LEU A 343 6.52 1.58 -16.37
C LEU A 343 6.70 2.17 -14.96
N ALA A 344 5.59 2.63 -14.34
CA ALA A 344 5.57 3.09 -12.96
C ALA A 344 5.99 1.98 -11.99
N SER A 345 5.34 0.81 -12.06
CA SER A 345 5.62 -0.36 -11.23
C SER A 345 7.10 -0.82 -11.31
N LEU A 346 7.73 -0.75 -12.49
CA LEU A 346 9.15 -1.11 -12.65
C LEU A 346 10.12 -0.05 -12.07
N ALA A 347 9.76 1.23 -12.10
CA ALA A 347 10.52 2.29 -11.43
C ALA A 347 10.43 2.16 -9.90
N GLU A 348 9.22 1.93 -9.40
CA GLU A 348 8.91 1.68 -8.00
C GLU A 348 9.61 0.40 -7.50
N ALA A 349 9.66 -0.66 -8.32
CA ALA A 349 10.42 -1.88 -8.04
C ALA A 349 11.93 -1.63 -7.91
N ALA A 350 12.50 -0.79 -8.78
CA ALA A 350 13.91 -0.45 -8.72
C ALA A 350 14.22 0.41 -7.49
N PHE A 351 13.36 1.38 -7.17
CA PHE A 351 13.45 2.12 -5.91
C PHE A 351 13.34 1.17 -4.72
N LEU A 352 12.40 0.21 -4.74
CA LEU A 352 12.26 -0.83 -3.72
C LEU A 352 13.47 -1.74 -3.58
N ILE A 353 14.21 -2.03 -4.64
CA ILE A 353 15.49 -2.75 -4.52
C ILE A 353 16.56 -1.86 -3.84
N GLY A 354 16.47 -0.54 -4.00
CA GLY A 354 17.14 0.46 -3.15
C GLY A 354 16.62 0.52 -1.71
N LEU A 355 15.40 0.02 -1.46
CA LEU A 355 14.74 -0.01 -0.15
C LEU A 355 14.73 -1.40 0.51
N GLU A 356 15.05 -2.50 -0.15
CA GLU A 356 15.55 -3.72 0.53
C GLU A 356 16.95 -3.47 1.12
N LYS A 357 17.61 -2.43 0.60
CA LYS A 357 18.74 -1.82 1.24
C LYS A 357 18.29 -0.87 2.40
N ASN A 358 17.05 -0.29 2.43
CA ASN A 358 16.55 0.80 3.36
C ASN A 358 15.02 1.01 3.83
N SER A 359 13.89 0.70 3.14
CA SER A 359 12.38 0.81 3.46
C SER A 359 11.62 2.16 3.18
N TRP A 360 10.31 2.35 2.82
CA TRP A 360 9.05 1.59 2.43
C TRP A 360 8.04 2.41 1.47
N ASN A 361 6.69 2.17 1.33
CA ASN A 361 5.71 2.72 0.29
C ASN A 361 4.14 2.73 0.50
N PRO A 362 3.34 3.41 -0.40
CA PRO A 362 1.87 3.37 -0.62
C PRO A 362 1.29 2.65 -1.92
N ASP A 363 0.51 3.34 -2.78
CA ASP A 363 -0.77 2.89 -3.40
C ASP A 363 -0.77 1.68 -4.36
N ALA A 364 -1.81 0.83 -4.21
CA ALA A 364 -1.79 -0.54 -4.75
C ALA A 364 -3.13 -1.11 -5.27
N ILE A 365 -4.29 -0.78 -4.69
CA ILE A 365 -5.55 -1.52 -4.94
C ILE A 365 -6.65 -0.59 -5.43
N VAL A 366 -7.26 -0.92 -6.58
CA VAL A 366 -8.39 -0.16 -7.16
C VAL A 366 -9.67 -0.99 -7.04
N PHE A 367 -10.77 -0.36 -6.63
CA PHE A 367 -12.04 -1.04 -6.37
C PHE A 367 -13.26 -0.19 -6.73
N ASN A 368 -14.41 -0.86 -6.85
CA ASN A 368 -15.73 -0.23 -6.93
C ASN A 368 -16.73 -1.05 -6.09
N SER A 369 -18.02 -0.89 -6.34
CA SER A 369 -19.15 -1.59 -5.68
C SER A 369 -18.91 -3.06 -5.37
N TRP A 370 -18.57 -3.83 -6.40
CA TRP A 370 -18.73 -5.29 -6.40
C TRP A 370 -17.49 -6.06 -6.85
N GLN A 371 -16.42 -5.34 -7.19
CA GLN A 371 -15.17 -5.88 -7.71
C GLN A 371 -13.99 -4.96 -7.37
N GLN A 372 -12.81 -5.55 -7.42
CA GLN A 372 -11.52 -4.92 -7.12
C GLN A 372 -10.42 -5.60 -7.93
N TYR A 373 -9.32 -4.90 -8.16
CA TYR A 373 -8.11 -5.44 -8.77
C TYR A 373 -6.85 -4.81 -8.17
N GLY A 374 -5.74 -5.55 -8.20
CA GLY A 374 -4.43 -5.00 -7.86
C GLY A 374 -3.80 -4.34 -9.08
N THR A 375 -3.19 -3.18 -8.91
CA THR A 375 -2.38 -2.54 -9.97
C THR A 375 -1.14 -3.41 -10.29
N PRO A 376 -0.48 -3.20 -11.44
CA PRO A 376 0.91 -3.62 -11.65
C PRO A 376 1.83 -3.38 -10.44
N SER A 377 1.65 -2.30 -9.68
CA SER A 377 2.42 -2.03 -8.46
C SER A 377 2.04 -2.98 -7.31
N TYR A 378 0.76 -3.26 -7.03
CA TYR A 378 0.36 -4.32 -6.08
C TYR A 378 0.98 -5.68 -6.41
N TRP A 379 0.94 -6.05 -7.69
CA TRP A 379 1.48 -7.33 -8.16
C TRP A 379 3.00 -7.39 -8.07
N MET A 380 3.68 -6.25 -8.21
CA MET A 380 5.11 -6.11 -7.95
C MET A 380 5.46 -6.21 -6.45
N GLN A 381 4.63 -5.66 -5.55
CA GLN A 381 4.83 -5.83 -4.09
C GLN A 381 4.85 -7.29 -3.63
N THR A 382 4.23 -8.21 -4.39
CA THR A 382 4.21 -9.64 -4.04
C THR A 382 5.58 -10.29 -3.98
N TYR A 383 6.55 -9.74 -4.72
CA TYR A 383 7.94 -10.18 -4.73
C TYR A 383 8.64 -9.91 -3.39
N PHE A 384 8.16 -8.92 -2.63
CA PHE A 384 8.79 -8.40 -1.41
C PHE A 384 8.19 -8.93 -0.10
N ARG A 385 7.08 -9.69 -0.15
CA ARG A 385 6.35 -10.26 0.99
C ARG A 385 7.22 -10.96 2.04
N GLU A 386 8.21 -11.73 1.59
CA GLU A 386 9.09 -12.53 2.47
C GLU A 386 10.36 -11.78 2.92
N SER A 387 10.49 -10.48 2.62
CA SER A 387 11.73 -9.73 2.85
C SER A 387 11.83 -9.16 4.28
N SER A 388 10.71 -8.96 4.97
CA SER A 388 10.71 -8.52 6.37
C SER A 388 11.29 -9.60 7.29
N GLY A 389 12.40 -9.29 7.98
CA GLY A 389 13.07 -10.22 8.89
C GLY A 389 13.94 -11.31 8.24
N ALA A 390 14.00 -11.36 6.90
CA ALA A 390 14.82 -12.32 6.16
C ALA A 390 16.31 -11.92 6.09
N MET A 391 17.16 -12.79 5.54
CA MET A 391 18.60 -12.56 5.42
C MET A 391 18.94 -11.99 4.04
N ILE A 392 19.40 -10.74 3.94
CA ILE A 392 19.87 -10.15 2.67
C ILE A 392 21.36 -10.42 2.45
N HIS A 393 21.70 -10.80 1.22
CA HIS A 393 23.06 -11.15 0.78
C HIS A 393 23.65 -10.05 -0.10
N PRO A 394 24.97 -9.79 -0.04
CA PRO A 394 25.65 -8.92 -1.00
C PRO A 394 25.52 -9.47 -2.43
N ILE A 395 25.25 -8.57 -3.38
CA ILE A 395 25.20 -8.88 -4.80
C ILE A 395 26.10 -7.95 -5.61
N MET A 396 26.63 -8.45 -6.73
CA MET A 396 27.40 -7.69 -7.69
C MET A 396 26.86 -7.93 -9.10
N ILE A 397 26.48 -6.86 -9.80
CA ILE A 397 26.13 -6.90 -11.22
C ILE A 397 27.34 -6.40 -12.03
N SER A 398 27.74 -7.16 -13.04
CA SER A 398 28.76 -6.76 -14.02
C SER A 398 28.18 -6.84 -15.43
N SER A 399 27.98 -5.66 -16.03
CA SER A 399 27.46 -5.44 -17.38
C SER A 399 27.67 -3.98 -17.78
N SER A 400 27.76 -3.68 -19.08
CA SER A 400 27.60 -2.31 -19.61
C SER A 400 26.16 -1.79 -19.48
N TYR A 401 25.20 -2.69 -19.23
CA TYR A 401 23.77 -2.38 -19.07
C TYR A 401 23.35 -2.21 -17.60
N SER A 402 24.30 -2.24 -16.65
CA SER A 402 24.01 -2.28 -15.21
C SER A 402 23.18 -1.11 -14.70
N ASP A 403 23.26 0.06 -15.35
CA ASP A 403 22.51 1.24 -14.96
C ASP A 403 21.00 1.08 -15.18
N LEU A 404 20.57 0.24 -16.12
CA LEU A 404 19.16 -0.11 -16.38
C LEU A 404 18.70 -1.37 -15.63
N LEU A 405 19.58 -1.98 -14.83
CA LEU A 405 19.27 -3.12 -13.97
C LEU A 405 19.17 -2.70 -12.49
N ALA A 406 18.39 -3.46 -11.73
CA ALA A 406 18.44 -3.43 -10.27
C ALA A 406 18.23 -4.86 -9.76
N ALA A 407 18.96 -5.28 -8.72
CA ALA A 407 18.76 -6.60 -8.12
C ALA A 407 19.05 -6.65 -6.62
N SER A 408 18.47 -7.66 -5.97
CA SER A 408 18.69 -8.06 -4.57
C SER A 408 18.69 -9.59 -4.47
N ALA A 409 19.27 -10.13 -3.39
CA ALA A 409 19.20 -11.55 -3.07
C ALA A 409 18.92 -11.74 -1.58
N ILE A 410 17.92 -12.55 -1.26
CA ILE A 410 17.50 -12.83 0.12
C ILE A 410 17.38 -14.33 0.34
N THR A 411 17.76 -14.81 1.52
CA THR A 411 17.39 -16.15 1.99
C THR A 411 16.17 -16.04 2.88
N TRP A 412 15.12 -16.77 2.49
CA TRP A 412 13.87 -16.91 3.21
C TRP A 412 13.50 -18.40 3.34
N GLN A 413 12.49 -18.73 4.15
CA GLN A 413 12.10 -20.11 4.44
C GLN A 413 10.58 -20.21 4.54
N ASP A 414 9.99 -21.26 3.94
CA ASP A 414 8.58 -21.60 4.08
C ASP A 414 8.36 -22.68 5.18
N ALA A 415 7.24 -23.40 5.14
CA ALA A 415 6.96 -24.45 6.14
C ALA A 415 7.84 -25.71 5.99
N GLU A 416 8.49 -25.92 4.84
CA GLU A 416 9.16 -27.17 4.45
C GLU A 416 10.56 -26.97 3.85
N ASN A 417 10.86 -25.82 3.23
CA ASN A 417 12.03 -25.58 2.40
C ASN A 417 12.64 -24.18 2.66
N THR A 418 13.96 -24.08 2.48
CA THR A 418 14.68 -22.79 2.46
C THR A 418 14.94 -22.38 1.01
N PHE A 419 14.85 -21.09 0.68
CA PHE A 419 15.06 -20.58 -0.66
C PHE A 419 16.06 -19.43 -0.68
N LEU A 420 16.97 -19.44 -1.66
CA LEU A 420 17.68 -18.24 -2.11
C LEU A 420 16.85 -17.57 -3.21
N ARG A 421 16.16 -16.49 -2.84
CA ARG A 421 15.38 -15.65 -3.75
C ARG A 421 16.25 -14.54 -4.33
N VAL A 422 16.49 -14.56 -5.65
CA VAL A 422 17.17 -13.49 -6.39
C VAL A 422 16.14 -12.69 -7.17
N LYS A 423 15.97 -11.41 -6.84
CA LYS A 423 15.01 -10.50 -7.51
C LYS A 423 15.75 -9.55 -8.44
N ILE A 424 15.25 -9.38 -9.66
CA ILE A 424 15.94 -8.65 -10.72
C ILE A 424 14.93 -7.86 -11.55
N VAL A 425 15.09 -6.53 -11.59
CA VAL A 425 14.38 -5.61 -12.47
C VAL A 425 15.25 -5.31 -13.68
N ASN A 426 14.66 -5.39 -14.87
CA ASN A 426 15.17 -4.78 -16.09
C ASN A 426 14.24 -3.63 -16.49
N PHE A 427 14.73 -2.40 -16.38
CA PHE A 427 14.02 -1.17 -16.75
C PHE A 427 14.37 -0.70 -18.16
N GLY A 428 15.15 -1.49 -18.92
CA GLY A 428 15.62 -1.15 -20.24
C GLY A 428 14.82 -1.80 -21.39
N PRO A 429 14.90 -1.23 -22.61
CA PRO A 429 14.26 -1.77 -23.82
C PRO A 429 14.91 -3.04 -24.38
N ASN A 430 16.07 -3.46 -23.86
CA ASN A 430 16.83 -4.60 -24.38
C ASN A 430 16.59 -5.85 -23.51
N ALA A 431 16.47 -7.00 -24.16
CA ALA A 431 16.58 -8.29 -23.47
C ALA A 431 18.03 -8.51 -23.01
N VAL A 432 18.21 -9.16 -21.86
CA VAL A 432 19.54 -9.40 -21.26
C VAL A 432 19.76 -10.90 -21.11
N ASN A 433 20.78 -11.43 -21.78
CA ASN A 433 21.30 -12.76 -21.47
C ASN A 433 22.12 -12.68 -20.18
N LEU A 434 21.54 -13.16 -19.08
CA LEU A 434 22.03 -12.98 -17.73
C LEU A 434 22.57 -14.29 -17.18
N THR A 435 23.84 -14.29 -16.77
CA THR A 435 24.41 -15.37 -15.94
C THR A 435 24.21 -15.04 -14.47
N ILE A 436 23.37 -15.81 -13.77
CA ILE A 436 23.20 -15.73 -12.31
C ILE A 436 24.15 -16.75 -11.68
N SER A 437 24.84 -16.37 -10.61
CA SER A 437 25.76 -17.23 -9.87
C SER A 437 25.74 -16.93 -8.37
N SER A 438 25.97 -17.94 -7.55
CA SER A 438 26.20 -17.80 -6.10
C SER A 438 27.55 -18.37 -5.69
N SER A 439 28.13 -17.87 -4.60
CA SER A 439 29.26 -18.50 -3.91
C SER A 439 28.95 -18.65 -2.42
N GLY A 440 29.53 -19.66 -1.77
CA GLY A 440 29.29 -19.95 -0.35
C GLY A 440 28.01 -20.75 -0.04
N LEU A 441 27.26 -21.16 -1.06
CA LEU A 441 26.18 -22.14 -0.93
C LEU A 441 26.79 -23.46 -0.41
N GLN A 442 26.38 -23.89 0.79
CA GLN A 442 26.74 -25.22 1.33
C GLN A 442 25.64 -26.26 1.06
N ALA A 443 24.42 -25.76 0.81
CA ALA A 443 23.27 -26.52 0.41
C ALA A 443 23.26 -26.69 -1.12
N GLY A 444 22.71 -27.80 -1.62
CA GLY A 444 22.47 -27.98 -3.05
C GLY A 444 21.28 -27.15 -3.54
N VAL A 445 21.03 -27.12 -4.85
CA VAL A 445 19.80 -26.52 -5.43
C VAL A 445 18.84 -27.64 -5.86
N ASP A 446 17.62 -27.64 -5.33
CA ASP A 446 16.54 -28.53 -5.75
C ASP A 446 15.82 -27.95 -6.97
N THR A 447 16.26 -28.35 -8.16
CA THR A 447 15.68 -27.92 -9.44
C THR A 447 14.19 -28.29 -9.56
N ALA A 448 13.69 -29.31 -8.85
CA ALA A 448 12.29 -29.74 -8.91
C ALA A 448 11.35 -28.89 -8.03
N LYS A 449 11.91 -28.09 -7.12
CA LYS A 449 11.18 -27.11 -6.29
C LYS A 449 11.49 -25.65 -6.63
N SER A 450 12.49 -25.42 -7.47
CA SER A 450 12.92 -24.08 -7.85
C SER A 450 12.00 -23.50 -8.91
N THR A 451 11.64 -22.22 -8.77
CA THR A 451 10.69 -21.53 -9.65
C THR A 451 11.21 -20.18 -10.11
N VAL A 452 10.61 -19.67 -11.19
CA VAL A 452 10.74 -18.26 -11.59
C VAL A 452 9.36 -17.63 -11.67
N THR A 453 9.22 -16.41 -11.15
CA THR A 453 8.00 -15.61 -11.25
C THR A 453 8.30 -14.31 -12.00
N VAL A 454 7.57 -14.03 -13.07
CA VAL A 454 7.82 -12.90 -14.00
C VAL A 454 6.61 -11.98 -14.07
N LEU A 455 6.84 -10.67 -13.98
CA LEU A 455 5.83 -9.62 -14.18
C LEU A 455 6.34 -8.67 -15.28
N THR A 456 5.59 -8.59 -16.37
CA THR A 456 5.87 -7.80 -17.58
C THR A 456 4.60 -7.73 -18.44
N SER A 457 4.61 -6.97 -19.54
CA SER A 457 3.55 -6.93 -20.54
C SER A 457 4.09 -6.51 -21.91
N SER A 458 3.29 -6.67 -22.96
CA SER A 458 3.62 -6.24 -24.32
C SER A 458 3.68 -4.71 -24.52
N ASN A 459 3.13 -3.93 -23.59
CA ASN A 459 3.18 -2.47 -23.61
C ASN A 459 3.50 -1.91 -22.20
N LEU A 460 4.38 -0.92 -22.15
CA LEU A 460 4.78 -0.18 -20.94
C LEU A 460 3.63 0.50 -20.20
N LEU A 461 2.58 0.86 -20.93
CA LEU A 461 1.39 1.54 -20.42
C LEU A 461 0.20 0.58 -20.29
N ASP A 462 0.45 -0.73 -20.19
CA ASP A 462 -0.59 -1.68 -19.80
C ASP A 462 -0.87 -1.60 -18.29
N GLU A 463 -2.15 -1.59 -17.96
CA GLU A 463 -2.71 -1.54 -16.61
C GLU A 463 -3.75 -2.66 -16.44
N ASN A 464 -4.01 -3.05 -15.19
CA ASN A 464 -5.20 -3.83 -14.86
C ASN A 464 -6.44 -2.91 -14.84
N SER A 465 -7.62 -3.47 -15.11
CA SER A 465 -8.88 -2.72 -15.16
C SER A 465 -10.06 -3.58 -14.72
N PHE A 466 -11.24 -2.99 -14.46
CA PHE A 466 -12.44 -3.78 -14.16
C PHE A 466 -12.88 -4.72 -15.31
N SER A 467 -12.50 -4.42 -16.55
CA SER A 467 -12.70 -5.30 -17.72
C SER A 467 -11.61 -6.37 -17.86
N GLU A 468 -10.37 -6.06 -17.46
CA GLU A 468 -9.19 -6.93 -17.56
C GLU A 468 -8.39 -6.88 -16.24
N PRO A 469 -8.91 -7.46 -15.14
CA PRO A 469 -8.34 -7.27 -13.80
C PRO A 469 -7.01 -7.99 -13.56
N ASN A 470 -6.67 -8.91 -14.48
CA ASN A 470 -5.46 -9.73 -14.45
C ASN A 470 -4.66 -9.62 -15.76
N LYS A 471 -4.67 -8.44 -16.40
CA LYS A 471 -3.93 -8.16 -17.64
C LYS A 471 -2.41 -8.20 -17.44
N VAL A 472 -1.95 -7.63 -16.33
CA VAL A 472 -0.54 -7.51 -15.92
C VAL A 472 -0.42 -8.07 -14.51
N VAL A 473 -0.04 -9.34 -14.41
CA VAL A 473 0.04 -10.12 -13.16
C VAL A 473 1.28 -11.02 -13.15
N PRO A 474 1.76 -11.48 -11.97
CA PRO A 474 2.96 -12.31 -11.90
C PRO A 474 2.66 -13.71 -12.40
N VAL A 475 3.42 -14.19 -13.40
CA VAL A 475 3.32 -15.54 -13.94
C VAL A 475 4.46 -16.38 -13.38
N ALA A 476 4.12 -17.41 -12.60
CA ALA A 476 5.07 -18.36 -12.05
C ALA A 476 5.23 -19.60 -12.94
N SER A 477 6.46 -20.10 -13.09
CA SER A 477 6.78 -21.36 -13.77
C SER A 477 7.91 -22.12 -13.06
N GLU A 478 8.05 -23.40 -13.40
CA GLU A 478 9.23 -24.20 -13.05
C GLU A 478 10.52 -23.53 -13.57
N LEU A 479 11.64 -23.72 -12.87
CA LEU A 479 12.96 -23.26 -13.27
C LEU A 479 13.90 -24.46 -13.54
N PRO A 480 13.74 -25.17 -14.69
CA PRO A 480 14.38 -26.46 -14.95
C PRO A 480 15.91 -26.40 -15.15
N ASN A 481 16.49 -25.20 -15.11
CA ASN A 481 17.92 -24.92 -15.16
C ASN A 481 18.46 -24.33 -13.84
N ALA A 482 17.68 -24.35 -12.75
CA ALA A 482 18.09 -23.87 -11.43
C ALA A 482 19.31 -24.64 -10.91
N ALA A 483 20.38 -23.90 -10.62
CA ALA A 483 21.67 -24.38 -10.13
C ALA A 483 22.45 -23.23 -9.45
N GLU A 484 23.57 -23.54 -8.77
CA GLU A 484 24.51 -22.55 -8.21
C GLU A 484 25.01 -21.52 -9.23
N GLN A 485 25.07 -21.91 -10.52
CA GLN A 485 25.29 -21.02 -11.65
C GLN A 485 24.35 -21.41 -12.80
N MET A 486 23.57 -20.45 -13.29
CA MET A 486 22.60 -20.65 -14.37
C MET A 486 22.58 -19.47 -15.35
N GLN A 487 22.10 -19.70 -16.57
CA GLN A 487 21.86 -18.65 -17.57
C GLN A 487 20.38 -18.52 -17.85
N VAL A 488 19.87 -17.30 -17.84
CA VAL A 488 18.46 -16.95 -18.05
C VAL A 488 18.35 -15.77 -19.02
N LEU A 489 17.31 -15.77 -19.85
CA LEU A 489 16.93 -14.60 -20.63
C LEU A 489 16.05 -13.72 -19.75
N HIS A 490 16.54 -12.54 -19.40
CA HIS A 490 15.76 -11.54 -18.65
C HIS A 490 15.15 -10.54 -19.64
N PHE A 491 13.82 -10.49 -19.70
CA PHE A 491 13.09 -9.73 -20.72
C PHE A 491 13.21 -8.21 -20.51
N PRO A 492 13.09 -7.38 -21.57
CA PRO A 492 12.94 -5.93 -21.41
C PRO A 492 11.72 -5.63 -20.53
N TYR A 493 11.79 -4.52 -19.79
CA TYR A 493 10.68 -4.02 -18.97
C TYR A 493 9.98 -5.11 -18.13
N SER A 494 10.75 -5.74 -17.24
CA SER A 494 10.27 -6.86 -16.41
C SER A 494 10.91 -6.91 -15.03
N ILE A 495 10.18 -7.49 -14.07
CA ILE A 495 10.73 -7.98 -12.80
C ILE A 495 10.61 -9.50 -12.73
N CYS A 496 11.72 -10.15 -12.36
CA CYS A 496 11.82 -11.59 -12.15
C CYS A 496 12.22 -11.90 -10.71
N SER A 497 11.57 -12.89 -10.09
CA SER A 497 12.01 -13.58 -8.87
C SER A 497 12.48 -14.96 -9.27
N PHE A 498 13.75 -15.28 -9.02
CA PHE A 498 14.29 -16.63 -9.15
C PHE A 498 14.40 -17.22 -7.75
N ASP A 499 13.51 -18.15 -7.42
CA ASP A 499 13.44 -18.82 -6.12
C ASP A 499 14.16 -20.17 -6.22
N LEU A 500 15.43 -20.19 -5.78
CA LEU A 500 16.28 -21.39 -5.78
C LEU A 500 16.08 -22.14 -4.46
N ALA A 501 15.39 -23.28 -4.51
CA ALA A 501 15.17 -24.13 -3.35
C ALA A 501 16.48 -24.79 -2.91
N LEU A 502 16.78 -24.77 -1.61
CA LEU A 502 18.06 -25.22 -1.03
C LEU A 502 17.92 -26.60 -0.35
N VAL A 503 18.96 -27.44 -0.47
CA VAL A 503 19.05 -28.85 -0.01
C VAL A 503 20.12 -29.06 1.06
#